data_AF-A0A3B8NHN1-F1
#
_entry.id   AF-A0A3B8NHN1-F1
#
_cell.length_a   1.000
_cell.length_b   1.000
_cell.length_c   1.000
_cell.angle_alpha   90.00
_cell.angle_beta   90.00
_cell.angle_gamma   90.00
#
_symmetry.space_group_name_H-M   'P 1'
#
loop_
_entity.id
_entity.type
_entity.pdbx_description
1 polymer ?
#
loop_
_entity_poly.entity_id
_entity_poly.type
_entity_poly.pdbx_seq_one_letter_code
_entity_poly.pdbx_strand_id
1 'polypeptide(L)'
;YPFNGNADDESGNGNNGTVEGATLTTDRNGNAGSAFNFNGSSIIRISDSDSLDLEEAEPATFSVWVNVAVQNGGHIFGKRRGDTTNYMLDLVNSGRPMFRGHTHKGIEGDEPLPINQWIHLACTWDGTTCRLFIDGELSKEGSDTPIRGPDDHDFVIGGTGAGHTKFKGKIDELRIYNRALSESEVAELHETEKPLDPDPSPPVLTLEEFYEALPDETITIDATPESGFPDNFTYQWYFGTLLIPERLGGKESSRTISANEDNNGLWKVVVSNSEGSAESIFNFMAYKDTDGDGISDGREKFVIGSDPELADTDSDGIKDYDEVYTYGTSFSKADTDGDGFDDIFEINTKYDPLDQESTPEAYLEIQTAVEIKFNAAKDLNYKIENSVDLENWSAIENGVLGKGGLIKRLYSIDDYPGRYFRVKRE
;
A
#
# COMPACT_ATOMS: atom_id res chain seq x y z
N TYR A 1 36.62 0.77 -4.81
CA TYR A 1 35.59 -0.28 -4.84
C TYR A 1 34.33 0.29 -5.47
N PRO A 2 34.17 0.15 -6.80
CA PRO A 2 32.98 0.63 -7.50
C PRO A 2 31.79 -0.33 -7.38
N PHE A 3 32.00 -1.53 -6.82
CA PHE A 3 30.96 -2.53 -6.55
C PHE A 3 30.11 -2.97 -7.75
N ASN A 4 30.69 -2.92 -8.95
CA ASN A 4 30.10 -3.42 -10.19
C ASN A 4 30.09 -4.95 -10.25
N GLY A 5 29.19 -5.56 -9.47
CA GLY A 5 28.95 -7.01 -9.45
C GLY A 5 29.83 -7.81 -8.49
N ASN A 6 30.83 -7.21 -7.86
CA ASN A 6 31.73 -7.87 -6.90
C ASN A 6 32.32 -6.85 -5.90
N ALA A 7 33.13 -7.33 -4.96
CA ALA A 7 33.86 -6.50 -3.98
C ALA A 7 35.35 -6.37 -4.32
N ASP A 8 35.71 -6.42 -5.59
CA ASP A 8 37.11 -6.39 -6.02
C ASP A 8 37.70 -4.97 -5.97
N ASP A 9 39.01 -4.90 -5.73
CA ASP A 9 39.77 -3.65 -5.72
C ASP A 9 40.23 -3.29 -7.14
N GLU A 10 39.63 -2.23 -7.69
CA GLU A 10 39.99 -1.69 -9.01
C GLU A 10 41.10 -0.62 -8.97
N SER A 11 41.64 -0.30 -7.79
CA SER A 11 42.76 0.64 -7.67
C SER A 11 44.09 0.07 -8.20
N GLY A 12 44.17 -1.26 -8.35
CA GLY A 12 45.39 -1.98 -8.73
C GLY A 12 46.27 -2.39 -7.55
N ASN A 13 45.86 -2.12 -6.30
CA ASN A 13 46.60 -2.53 -5.10
C ASN A 13 46.28 -3.95 -4.62
N GLY A 14 45.27 -4.60 -5.20
CA GLY A 14 44.95 -6.01 -4.95
C GLY A 14 44.21 -6.26 -3.63
N ASN A 15 43.57 -5.25 -3.06
CA ASN A 15 42.85 -5.33 -1.79
C ASN A 15 41.43 -5.88 -1.94
N ASN A 16 41.27 -7.04 -2.60
CA ASN A 16 39.93 -7.57 -2.87
C ASN A 16 39.17 -7.91 -1.58
N GLY A 17 37.89 -7.52 -1.53
CA GLY A 17 37.01 -7.75 -0.39
C GLY A 17 36.36 -9.14 -0.41
N THR A 18 36.29 -9.77 0.75
CA THR A 18 35.48 -10.97 1.01
C THR A 18 34.11 -10.55 1.53
N VAL A 19 33.06 -10.86 0.78
CA VAL A 19 31.67 -10.52 1.15
C VAL A 19 31.16 -11.48 2.24
N GLU A 20 30.78 -10.92 3.39
CA GLU A 20 30.20 -11.67 4.52
C GLU A 20 28.74 -11.21 4.75
N GLY A 21 27.82 -11.76 3.96
CA GLY A 21 26.37 -11.55 4.10
C GLY A 21 25.80 -10.27 3.49
N ALA A 22 26.64 -9.35 3.00
CA ALA A 22 26.17 -8.21 2.21
C ALA A 22 25.68 -8.70 0.84
N THR A 23 24.69 -8.03 0.27
CA THR A 23 24.07 -8.45 -1.00
C THR A 23 24.15 -7.33 -2.03
N LEU A 24 24.42 -7.68 -3.28
CA LEU A 24 24.36 -6.71 -4.39
C LEU A 24 22.97 -6.07 -4.49
N THR A 25 22.94 -4.79 -4.86
CA THR A 25 21.73 -3.98 -5.00
C THR A 25 21.92 -2.93 -6.10
N THR A 26 20.87 -2.16 -6.38
CA THR A 26 20.91 -1.04 -7.31
C THR A 26 21.72 0.11 -6.72
N ASP A 27 22.61 0.68 -7.53
CA ASP A 27 23.44 1.83 -7.18
C ASP A 27 22.66 3.15 -7.18
N ARG A 28 23.39 4.26 -7.09
CA ARG A 28 22.83 5.61 -7.12
C ARG A 28 22.34 6.08 -8.49
N ASN A 29 22.78 5.41 -9.56
CA ASN A 29 22.43 5.72 -10.95
C ASN A 29 21.33 4.78 -11.50
N GLY A 30 20.77 3.90 -10.68
CA GLY A 30 19.76 2.93 -11.12
C GLY A 30 20.34 1.65 -11.74
N ASN A 31 21.66 1.46 -11.75
CA ASN A 31 22.31 0.27 -12.28
C ASN A 31 22.18 -0.90 -11.30
N ALA A 32 21.59 -2.00 -11.78
CA ALA A 32 21.38 -3.19 -10.97
C ALA A 32 22.71 -3.91 -10.67
N GLY A 33 22.93 -4.23 -9.40
CA GLY A 33 24.10 -4.98 -8.96
C GLY A 33 25.40 -4.18 -8.91
N SER A 34 25.30 -2.85 -8.88
CA SER A 34 26.42 -1.90 -8.83
C SER A 34 26.64 -1.27 -7.44
N ALA A 35 25.99 -1.78 -6.39
CA ALA A 35 26.23 -1.37 -5.01
C ALA A 35 26.01 -2.55 -4.04
N PHE A 36 26.39 -2.41 -2.78
CA PHE A 36 26.08 -3.40 -1.73
C PHE A 36 25.08 -2.88 -0.71
N ASN A 37 24.10 -3.72 -0.39
CA ASN A 37 23.17 -3.55 0.73
C ASN A 37 23.68 -4.29 1.98
N PHE A 38 23.66 -3.57 3.10
CA PHE A 38 24.08 -4.02 4.42
C PHE A 38 22.88 -4.05 5.36
N ASN A 39 22.68 -5.16 6.06
CA ASN A 39 21.49 -5.42 6.88
C ASN A 39 21.70 -5.17 8.39
N GLY A 40 22.83 -4.60 8.80
CA GLY A 40 23.21 -4.45 10.21
C GLY A 40 23.85 -5.70 10.84
N SER A 41 24.09 -6.75 10.06
CA SER A 41 24.86 -7.94 10.46
C SER A 41 25.92 -8.34 9.43
N SER A 42 25.74 -7.93 8.18
CA SER A 42 26.64 -8.11 7.05
C SER A 42 27.86 -7.18 7.08
N ILE A 43 28.97 -7.62 6.52
CA ILE A 43 30.18 -6.81 6.25
C ILE A 43 30.83 -7.22 4.93
N ILE A 44 31.79 -6.43 4.45
CA ILE A 44 32.82 -6.86 3.50
C ILE A 44 34.16 -6.71 4.19
N ARG A 45 34.95 -7.78 4.23
CA ARG A 45 36.25 -7.83 4.90
C ARG A 45 37.38 -7.76 3.88
N ILE A 46 38.28 -6.82 4.07
CA ILE A 46 39.51 -6.67 3.31
C ILE A 46 40.64 -7.01 4.27
N SER A 47 41.40 -8.07 3.94
CA SER A 47 42.56 -8.46 4.75
C SER A 47 43.57 -7.32 4.83
N ASP A 48 44.27 -7.27 5.95
CA ASP A 48 45.35 -6.32 6.16
C ASP A 48 46.37 -6.28 4.98
N SER A 49 46.87 -5.08 4.71
CA SER A 49 47.72 -4.76 3.55
C SER A 49 48.45 -3.44 3.77
N ASP A 50 49.75 -3.41 3.47
CA ASP A 50 50.60 -2.21 3.55
C ASP A 50 50.02 -1.01 2.77
N SER A 51 49.25 -1.27 1.70
CA SER A 51 48.62 -0.21 0.89
C SER A 51 47.43 0.48 1.58
N LEU A 52 46.93 -0.09 2.68
CA LEU A 52 45.89 0.48 3.54
C LEU A 52 46.48 1.02 4.85
N ASP A 53 47.79 0.92 5.03
CA ASP A 53 48.49 1.47 6.17
C ASP A 53 48.82 2.94 5.92
N LEU A 54 48.04 3.78 6.58
CA LEU A 54 48.27 5.23 6.57
C LEU A 54 49.22 5.57 7.72
N GLU A 55 50.18 6.46 7.45
CA GLU A 55 51.11 6.98 8.44
C GLU A 55 50.46 8.11 9.25
N GLU A 56 50.84 8.25 10.53
CA GLU A 56 50.18 9.13 11.52
C GLU A 56 50.04 10.60 11.07
N ALA A 57 51.00 11.10 10.28
CA ALA A 57 51.02 12.49 9.79
C ALA A 57 51.00 12.61 8.26
N GLU A 58 50.78 11.51 7.53
CA GLU A 58 50.70 11.56 6.08
C GLU A 58 49.26 11.83 5.63
N PRO A 59 49.09 12.55 4.51
CA PRO A 59 47.78 12.98 4.07
C PRO A 59 46.96 11.82 3.50
N ALA A 60 45.65 11.83 3.73
CA ALA A 60 44.74 10.81 3.24
C ALA A 60 43.36 11.38 2.92
N THR A 61 42.62 10.72 2.04
CA THR A 61 41.21 11.00 1.81
C THR A 61 40.41 9.71 1.70
N PHE A 62 39.24 9.70 2.33
CA PHE A 62 38.23 8.67 2.13
C PHE A 62 37.02 9.29 1.44
N SER A 63 36.48 8.64 0.43
CA SER A 63 35.27 9.08 -0.28
C SER A 63 34.34 7.90 -0.44
N VAL A 64 33.05 8.07 -0.18
CA VAL A 64 32.07 6.98 -0.26
C VAL A 64 30.66 7.52 -0.53
N TRP A 65 29.88 6.80 -1.31
CA TRP A 65 28.45 7.03 -1.43
C TRP A 65 27.70 6.09 -0.47
N VAL A 66 26.76 6.64 0.30
CA VAL A 66 25.96 5.86 1.26
C VAL A 66 24.48 6.17 1.11
N ASN A 67 23.64 5.15 1.31
CA ASN A 67 22.21 5.31 1.46
C ASN A 67 21.79 4.74 2.81
N VAL A 68 21.44 5.62 3.76
CA VAL A 68 21.20 5.23 5.16
C VAL A 68 19.78 4.69 5.31
N ALA A 69 19.62 3.46 5.79
CA ALA A 69 18.29 2.89 6.00
C ALA A 69 17.70 3.25 7.38
N VAL A 70 18.56 3.48 8.39
CA VAL A 70 18.14 3.84 9.76
C VAL A 70 19.16 4.79 10.42
N GLN A 71 18.67 5.76 11.18
CA GLN A 71 19.49 6.67 12.00
C GLN A 71 19.61 6.12 13.43
N ASN A 72 20.41 5.07 13.64
CA ASN A 72 20.67 4.50 14.97
C ASN A 72 22.15 4.14 15.15
N GLY A 73 23.01 4.94 14.53
CA GLY A 73 24.44 4.72 14.43
C GLY A 73 24.85 3.54 13.55
N GLY A 74 26.16 3.28 13.51
CA GLY A 74 26.74 2.12 12.81
C GLY A 74 27.99 2.47 12.00
N HIS A 75 28.90 1.52 11.87
CA HIS A 75 30.18 1.73 11.18
C HIS A 75 30.07 1.55 9.67
N ILE A 76 30.34 2.62 8.89
CA ILE A 76 30.33 2.59 7.43
C ILE A 76 31.59 1.87 6.93
N PHE A 77 32.76 2.24 7.45
CA PHE A 77 34.00 1.47 7.26
C PHE A 77 35.03 1.77 8.36
N GLY A 78 36.07 0.93 8.47
CA GLY A 78 37.27 1.29 9.24
C GLY A 78 38.28 0.16 9.44
N LYS A 79 39.51 0.54 9.84
CA LYS A 79 40.54 -0.36 10.39
C LYS A 79 40.45 -0.29 11.92
N ARG A 80 39.86 -1.32 12.53
CA ARG A 80 39.67 -1.43 13.99
C ARG A 80 39.57 -2.88 14.45
N ARG A 81 40.22 -3.19 15.57
CA ARG A 81 40.15 -4.48 16.27
C ARG A 81 39.97 -4.27 17.77
N GLY A 82 38.98 -4.93 18.36
CA GLY A 82 38.59 -4.68 19.75
C GLY A 82 38.33 -3.19 20.02
N ASP A 83 38.95 -2.67 21.08
CA ASP A 83 38.87 -1.26 21.45
C ASP A 83 39.91 -0.37 20.75
N THR A 84 40.79 -0.91 19.90
CA THR A 84 41.80 -0.11 19.18
C THR A 84 41.32 0.26 17.78
N THR A 85 41.14 1.55 17.53
CA THR A 85 40.80 2.13 16.21
C THR A 85 42.08 2.67 15.57
N ASN A 86 42.21 2.58 14.24
CA ASN A 86 43.17 3.35 13.48
C ASN A 86 42.47 4.58 12.89
N TYR A 87 41.59 4.30 11.93
CA TYR A 87 40.67 5.25 11.32
C TYR A 87 39.33 4.56 11.06
N MET A 88 38.24 5.33 11.14
CA MET A 88 36.91 4.85 10.75
C MET A 88 35.98 6.00 10.38
N LEU A 89 34.97 5.69 9.58
CA LEU A 89 33.80 6.53 9.35
C LEU A 89 32.57 5.79 9.88
N ASP A 90 31.85 6.42 10.79
CA ASP A 90 30.64 5.86 11.40
C ASP A 90 29.50 6.89 11.45
N LEU A 91 28.30 6.39 11.71
CA LEU A 91 27.18 7.21 12.16
C LEU A 91 27.10 7.14 13.68
N VAL A 92 26.93 8.28 14.33
CA VAL A 92 26.49 8.33 15.72
C VAL A 92 24.98 8.05 15.82
N ASN A 93 24.46 7.81 17.03
CA ASN A 93 23.05 7.46 17.25
C ASN A 93 22.06 8.51 16.72
N SER A 94 22.46 9.77 16.58
CA SER A 94 21.66 10.83 15.97
C SER A 94 21.60 10.76 14.44
N GLY A 95 22.34 9.86 13.79
CA GLY A 95 22.43 9.77 12.33
C GLY A 95 23.46 10.69 11.68
N ARG A 96 24.26 11.42 12.48
CA ARG A 96 25.32 12.29 11.97
C ARG A 96 26.57 11.49 11.61
N PRO A 97 27.24 11.79 10.48
CA PRO A 97 28.50 11.15 10.13
C PRO A 97 29.62 11.62 11.05
N MET A 98 30.52 10.72 11.42
CA MET A 98 31.65 11.03 12.27
C MET A 98 32.90 10.33 11.75
N PHE A 99 33.92 11.12 11.45
CA PHE A 99 35.24 10.62 11.07
C PHE A 99 36.13 10.55 12.31
N ARG A 100 36.64 9.36 12.62
CA ARG A 100 37.37 9.10 13.87
C ARG A 100 38.75 8.56 13.64
N GLY A 101 39.62 8.96 14.56
CA GLY A 101 40.97 8.46 14.71
C GLY A 101 41.13 7.43 15.80
N HIS A 102 42.40 7.22 16.17
CA HIS A 102 42.80 6.22 17.14
C HIS A 102 42.32 6.46 18.58
N THR A 103 42.06 7.72 18.94
CA THR A 103 41.59 8.12 20.28
C THR A 103 40.08 7.98 20.47
N HIS A 104 39.35 7.50 19.44
CA HIS A 104 37.87 7.49 19.34
C HIS A 104 37.21 8.86 19.37
N LYS A 105 38.02 9.91 19.42
CA LYS A 105 37.60 11.25 19.12
C LYS A 105 37.70 11.49 17.61
N GLY A 106 37.09 12.56 17.16
CA GLY A 106 36.90 12.81 15.75
C GLY A 106 36.05 14.04 15.51
N ILE A 107 35.83 14.31 14.22
CA ILE A 107 34.94 15.38 13.77
C ILE A 107 33.59 14.78 13.43
N GLU A 108 32.53 15.34 14.01
CA GLU A 108 31.15 14.96 13.76
C GLU A 108 30.53 16.03 12.86
N GLY A 109 29.83 15.60 11.81
CA GLY A 109 29.10 16.48 10.91
C GLY A 109 28.00 17.24 11.65
N ASP A 110 27.56 18.34 11.07
CA ASP A 110 26.60 19.23 11.74
C ASP A 110 25.17 18.67 11.72
N GLU A 111 24.77 17.97 10.65
CA GLU A 111 23.40 17.50 10.43
C GLU A 111 23.31 15.99 10.19
N PRO A 112 22.19 15.34 10.55
CA PRO A 112 22.01 13.91 10.35
C PRO A 112 21.73 13.59 8.88
N LEU A 113 22.21 12.45 8.40
CA LEU A 113 22.01 12.06 7.00
C LEU A 113 20.56 11.67 6.73
N PRO A 114 19.93 12.14 5.63
CA PRO A 114 18.58 11.73 5.28
C PRO A 114 18.52 10.21 5.04
N ILE A 115 17.40 9.61 5.44
CA ILE A 115 17.18 8.17 5.21
C ILE A 115 16.73 7.91 3.78
N ASN A 116 17.13 6.76 3.24
CA ASN A 116 16.78 6.28 1.90
C ASN A 116 17.22 7.18 0.73
N GLN A 117 18.16 8.09 0.96
CA GLN A 117 18.77 8.94 -0.07
C GLN A 117 20.26 8.63 -0.22
N TRP A 118 20.77 8.67 -1.45
CA TRP A 118 22.20 8.55 -1.72
C TRP A 118 22.91 9.86 -1.38
N ILE A 119 23.88 9.78 -0.48
CA ILE A 119 24.67 10.90 0.00
C ILE A 119 26.15 10.60 -0.22
N HIS A 120 26.88 11.58 -0.73
CA HIS A 120 28.33 11.51 -0.84
C HIS A 120 28.98 11.99 0.45
N LEU A 121 29.84 11.17 1.04
CA LEU A 121 30.67 11.54 2.18
C LEU A 121 32.12 11.53 1.77
N ALA A 122 32.85 12.59 2.11
CA ALA A 122 34.29 12.61 2.01
C ALA A 122 34.94 13.07 3.32
N CYS A 123 36.06 12.45 3.68
CA CYS A 123 36.85 12.79 4.86
C CYS A 123 38.30 12.99 4.42
N THR A 124 38.86 14.18 4.61
CA THR A 124 40.24 14.49 4.24
C THR A 124 41.08 14.75 5.48
N TRP A 125 42.31 14.27 5.49
CA TRP A 125 43.35 14.53 6.49
C TRP A 125 44.59 15.04 5.77
N ASP A 126 45.11 16.22 6.15
CA ASP A 126 46.32 16.79 5.55
C ASP A 126 47.58 16.66 6.42
N GLY A 127 47.53 15.82 7.46
CA GLY A 127 48.57 15.71 8.49
C GLY A 127 48.37 16.66 9.68
N THR A 128 47.47 17.64 9.56
CA THR A 128 47.14 18.61 10.63
C THR A 128 45.64 18.80 10.83
N THR A 129 44.88 18.83 9.75
CA THR A 129 43.46 19.18 9.72
C THR A 129 42.63 18.06 9.13
N CYS A 130 41.57 17.70 9.85
CA CYS A 130 40.50 16.82 9.41
C CYS A 130 39.38 17.67 8.84
N ARG A 131 38.86 17.28 7.69
CA ARG A 131 37.63 17.86 7.14
C ARG A 131 36.66 16.75 6.77
N LEU A 132 35.38 16.99 7.01
CA LEU A 132 34.27 16.12 6.67
C LEU A 132 33.33 16.89 5.75
N PHE A 133 33.02 16.29 4.62
CA PHE A 133 32.18 16.84 3.58
C PHE A 133 30.93 15.99 3.38
N ILE A 134 29.82 16.64 3.09
CA ILE A 134 28.53 16.02 2.74
C ILE A 134 28.11 16.62 1.41
N ASP A 135 27.87 15.78 0.39
CA ASP A 135 27.50 16.18 -0.96
C ASP A 135 28.43 17.26 -1.58
N GLY A 136 29.73 17.08 -1.38
CA GLY A 136 30.75 18.00 -1.89
C GLY A 136 30.97 19.26 -1.05
N GLU A 137 30.12 19.55 -0.07
CA GLU A 137 30.21 20.76 0.78
C GLU A 137 30.85 20.46 2.14
N LEU A 138 31.64 21.41 2.66
CA LEU A 138 32.30 21.28 3.97
C LEU A 138 31.26 21.28 5.10
N SER A 139 31.13 20.16 5.81
CA SER A 139 30.28 20.03 7.00
C SER A 139 31.04 20.31 8.28
N LYS A 140 32.29 19.84 8.40
CA LYS A 140 33.09 20.05 9.61
C LYS A 140 34.59 20.11 9.35
N GLU A 141 35.28 20.91 10.15
CA GLU A 141 36.75 20.92 10.24
C GLU A 141 37.24 20.88 11.69
N GLY A 142 38.44 20.33 11.90
CA GLY A 142 39.08 20.26 13.21
C GLY A 142 40.49 19.67 13.16
N SER A 143 41.18 19.67 14.29
CA SER A 143 42.60 19.26 14.40
C SER A 143 42.81 17.98 15.21
N ASP A 144 41.79 17.14 15.34
CA ASP A 144 41.84 15.94 16.18
C ASP A 144 42.46 14.77 15.39
N THR A 145 43.57 14.22 15.87
CA THR A 145 44.55 13.41 15.13
C THR A 145 44.04 12.01 14.72
N PRO A 146 43.69 11.79 13.43
CA PRO A 146 43.16 10.51 13.00
C PRO A 146 44.09 9.87 12.00
N ILE A 147 44.93 9.01 12.52
CA ILE A 147 45.51 7.78 11.96
C ILE A 147 46.61 7.44 12.96
N ARG A 148 46.64 6.21 13.46
CA ARG A 148 47.64 5.79 14.47
C ARG A 148 49.02 5.55 13.85
N GLY A 149 49.07 5.43 12.52
CA GLY A 149 50.15 4.79 11.79
C GLY A 149 49.75 3.37 11.33
N PRO A 150 50.65 2.67 10.63
CA PRO A 150 50.45 1.29 10.16
C PRO A 150 50.00 0.34 11.29
N ASP A 151 49.02 -0.51 11.03
CA ASP A 151 48.61 -1.58 11.95
C ASP A 151 48.08 -2.82 11.21
N ASP A 152 48.11 -3.97 11.89
CA ASP A 152 47.78 -5.27 11.30
C ASP A 152 46.27 -5.58 11.27
N HIS A 153 45.44 -4.53 11.30
CA HIS A 153 43.99 -4.67 11.36
C HIS A 153 43.38 -4.78 9.97
N ASP A 154 42.45 -5.73 9.79
CA ASP A 154 41.61 -5.77 8.58
C ASP A 154 40.85 -4.45 8.40
N PHE A 155 40.74 -4.01 7.15
CA PHE A 155 39.80 -2.96 6.76
C PHE A 155 38.43 -3.59 6.52
N VAL A 156 37.39 -3.02 7.12
CA VAL A 156 36.04 -3.58 7.03
C VAL A 156 35.08 -2.52 6.52
N ILE A 157 34.23 -2.90 5.57
CA ILE A 157 33.14 -2.09 5.02
C ILE A 157 31.82 -2.62 5.60
N GLY A 158 30.92 -1.73 5.98
CA GLY A 158 29.66 -2.01 6.67
C GLY A 158 29.82 -2.39 8.15
N GLY A 159 31.03 -2.28 8.69
CA GLY A 159 31.34 -2.68 10.07
C GLY A 159 32.77 -2.31 10.48
N THR A 160 33.26 -2.99 11.51
CA THR A 160 34.68 -3.00 11.89
C THR A 160 35.12 -4.43 12.18
N GLY A 161 36.43 -4.66 12.37
CA GLY A 161 36.96 -5.93 12.88
C GLY A 161 36.58 -6.22 14.35
N ALA A 162 35.88 -5.31 15.02
CA ALA A 162 35.32 -5.48 16.35
C ALA A 162 33.81 -5.68 16.29
N GLY A 163 33.24 -6.47 17.20
CA GLY A 163 31.81 -6.82 17.25
C GLY A 163 30.87 -5.68 17.67
N HIS A 164 31.04 -4.48 17.09
CA HIS A 164 30.23 -3.28 17.33
C HIS A 164 29.06 -3.15 16.33
N THR A 165 28.25 -2.11 16.52
CA THR A 165 27.09 -1.80 15.67
C THR A 165 27.49 -1.65 14.20
N LYS A 166 26.95 -2.52 13.35
CA LYS A 166 27.22 -2.52 11.89
C LYS A 166 26.28 -1.57 11.16
N PHE A 167 26.71 -1.12 10.00
CA PHE A 167 25.91 -0.25 9.14
C PHE A 167 24.70 -0.98 8.58
N LYS A 168 23.59 -0.23 8.44
CA LYS A 168 22.38 -0.69 7.79
C LYS A 168 21.96 0.34 6.73
N GLY A 169 22.00 -0.08 5.47
CA GLY A 169 21.90 0.81 4.33
C GLY A 169 22.66 0.26 3.13
N LYS A 170 22.88 1.10 2.12
CA LYS A 170 23.67 0.75 0.94
C LYS A 170 24.97 1.55 0.91
N ILE A 171 26.02 0.96 0.33
CA ILE A 171 27.32 1.61 0.13
C ILE A 171 27.72 1.41 -1.33
N ASP A 172 28.24 2.47 -1.91
CA ASP A 172 28.71 2.54 -3.28
C ASP A 172 30.01 3.37 -3.40
N GLU A 173 30.81 3.13 -4.44
CA GLU A 173 31.96 3.95 -4.85
C GLU A 173 32.95 4.35 -3.73
N LEU A 174 33.36 3.38 -2.90
CA LEU A 174 34.35 3.62 -1.85
C LEU A 174 35.74 3.81 -2.44
N ARG A 175 36.39 4.94 -2.13
CA ARG A 175 37.75 5.28 -2.52
C ARG A 175 38.59 5.71 -1.31
N ILE A 176 39.87 5.34 -1.38
CA ILE A 176 40.89 5.71 -0.41
C ILE A 176 42.05 6.31 -1.20
N TYR A 177 42.46 7.52 -0.84
CA TYR A 177 43.56 8.24 -1.45
C TYR A 177 44.67 8.43 -0.42
N ASN A 178 45.93 8.29 -0.85
CA ASN A 178 47.13 8.61 -0.07
C ASN A 178 47.52 10.11 -0.15
N ARG A 179 46.52 10.98 -0.35
CA ARG A 179 46.66 12.43 -0.36
C ARG A 179 45.39 13.07 0.16
N ALA A 180 45.50 14.30 0.64
CA ALA A 180 44.37 15.15 0.97
C ALA A 180 43.82 15.75 -0.32
N LEU A 181 42.55 15.51 -0.62
CA LEU A 181 41.82 16.26 -1.62
C LEU A 181 41.53 17.67 -1.06
N SER A 182 41.65 18.69 -1.89
CA SER A 182 41.16 20.04 -1.60
C SER A 182 39.64 20.09 -1.62
N GLU A 183 39.04 21.12 -1.02
CA GLU A 183 37.58 21.32 -1.04
C GLU A 183 37.02 21.35 -2.47
N SER A 184 37.73 21.99 -3.41
CA SER A 184 37.35 21.99 -4.83
C SER A 184 37.42 20.62 -5.49
N GLU A 185 38.42 19.79 -5.14
CA GLU A 185 38.52 18.43 -5.68
C GLU A 185 37.43 17.52 -5.10
N VAL A 186 37.03 17.71 -3.84
CA VAL A 186 35.90 16.99 -3.24
C VAL A 186 34.58 17.41 -3.90
N ALA A 187 34.37 18.71 -4.12
CA ALA A 187 33.19 19.21 -4.82
C ALA A 187 33.13 18.71 -6.27
N GLU A 188 34.25 18.69 -6.99
CA GLU A 188 34.33 18.14 -8.35
C GLU A 188 34.08 16.62 -8.37
N LEU A 189 34.62 15.88 -7.38
CA LEU A 189 34.37 14.46 -7.24
C LEU A 189 32.89 14.16 -6.99
N HIS A 190 32.22 14.95 -6.12
CA HIS A 190 30.78 14.83 -5.92
C HIS A 190 30.01 15.12 -7.21
N GLU A 191 30.28 16.25 -7.86
CA GLU A 191 29.54 16.71 -9.04
C GLU A 191 29.66 15.76 -10.23
N THR A 192 30.83 15.16 -10.42
CA THR A 192 31.07 14.18 -11.49
C THR A 192 30.43 12.82 -11.22
N GLU A 193 30.17 12.50 -9.96
CA GLU A 193 29.67 11.19 -9.54
C GLU A 193 28.23 11.19 -9.07
N LYS A 194 27.62 12.34 -8.82
CA LYS A 194 26.23 12.40 -8.38
C LYS A 194 25.32 11.72 -9.41
N PRO A 195 24.21 11.12 -8.96
CA PRO A 195 23.18 10.64 -9.88
C PRO A 195 22.85 11.73 -10.90
N LEU A 196 22.89 11.38 -12.18
CA LEU A 196 22.41 12.30 -13.19
C LEU A 196 20.92 12.51 -12.95
N ASP A 197 20.50 13.78 -13.01
CA ASP A 197 19.09 14.09 -13.11
C ASP A 197 18.48 13.31 -14.29
N PRO A 198 17.21 12.90 -14.21
CA PRO A 198 16.51 12.34 -15.35
C PRO A 198 16.61 13.27 -16.55
N ASP A 199 16.57 12.70 -17.75
CA ASP A 199 16.53 13.51 -18.97
C ASP A 199 15.39 14.54 -18.88
N PRO A 200 15.68 15.85 -19.09
CA PRO A 200 14.67 16.89 -19.04
C PRO A 200 13.51 16.54 -19.96
N SER A 201 12.32 16.53 -19.40
CA SER A 201 11.12 16.06 -20.08
C SER A 201 9.88 16.82 -19.60
N PRO A 202 8.94 17.13 -20.51
CA PRO A 202 7.66 17.71 -20.11
C PRO A 202 6.90 16.77 -19.17
N PRO A 203 5.97 17.29 -18.35
CA PRO A 203 5.15 16.43 -17.50
C PRO A 203 4.34 15.43 -18.34
N VAL A 204 4.13 14.24 -17.78
CA VAL A 204 3.18 13.24 -18.30
C VAL A 204 2.02 13.15 -17.32
N LEU A 205 0.81 13.41 -17.82
CA LEU A 205 -0.41 13.43 -17.03
C LEU A 205 -1.47 12.53 -17.65
N THR A 206 -2.05 11.64 -16.85
CA THR A 206 -3.18 10.79 -17.21
C THR A 206 -4.29 10.99 -16.18
N LEU A 207 -5.50 11.33 -16.63
CA LEU A 207 -6.71 11.34 -15.80
C LEU A 207 -7.79 10.51 -16.50
N GLU A 208 -8.84 10.15 -15.77
CA GLU A 208 -9.99 9.49 -16.37
C GLU A 208 -10.73 10.45 -17.30
N GLU A 209 -11.34 9.94 -18.38
CA GLU A 209 -12.09 10.76 -19.33
C GLU A 209 -13.44 11.25 -18.77
N PHE A 210 -13.95 10.56 -17.74
CA PHE A 210 -15.27 10.80 -17.16
C PHE A 210 -15.28 10.61 -15.65
N TYR A 211 -15.86 11.58 -14.94
CA TYR A 211 -16.08 11.52 -13.50
C TYR A 211 -17.55 11.83 -13.18
N GLU A 212 -18.07 11.20 -12.13
CA GLU A 212 -19.44 11.43 -11.63
C GLU A 212 -19.46 11.44 -10.10
N ALA A 213 -20.53 12.01 -9.56
CA ALA A 213 -20.85 11.97 -8.13
C ALA A 213 -22.35 12.24 -7.93
N LEU A 214 -22.91 11.77 -6.81
CA LEU A 214 -24.31 12.03 -6.45
C LEU A 214 -24.49 13.51 -6.06
N PRO A 215 -25.71 14.08 -6.18
CA PRO A 215 -25.94 15.48 -5.87
C PRO A 215 -25.53 15.81 -4.43
N ASP A 216 -24.97 17.00 -4.24
CA ASP A 216 -24.43 17.50 -2.96
C ASP A 216 -23.17 16.78 -2.42
N GLU A 217 -22.64 15.79 -3.13
CA GLU A 217 -21.32 15.22 -2.84
C GLU A 217 -20.18 16.06 -3.46
N THR A 218 -18.95 15.63 -3.19
CA THR A 218 -17.76 16.22 -3.81
C THR A 218 -16.79 15.13 -4.27
N ILE A 219 -16.19 15.30 -5.43
CA ILE A 219 -15.05 14.50 -5.88
C ILE A 219 -13.78 15.35 -5.88
N THR A 220 -12.63 14.75 -5.56
CA THR A 220 -11.33 15.42 -5.67
C THR A 220 -10.51 14.76 -6.76
N ILE A 221 -10.09 15.56 -7.74
CA ILE A 221 -9.25 15.12 -8.86
C ILE A 221 -7.81 15.54 -8.58
N ASP A 222 -6.90 14.57 -8.49
CA ASP A 222 -5.47 14.79 -8.34
C ASP A 222 -4.81 14.86 -9.72
N ALA A 223 -4.17 15.99 -10.03
CA ALA A 223 -3.50 16.21 -11.31
C ALA A 223 -1.96 16.14 -11.18
N THR A 224 -1.45 15.45 -10.15
CA THR A 224 -0.02 15.19 -10.01
C THR A 224 0.50 14.38 -11.21
N PRO A 225 1.51 14.86 -11.95
CA PRO A 225 2.08 14.12 -13.09
C PRO A 225 2.67 12.76 -12.68
N GLU A 226 2.54 11.77 -13.56
CA GLU A 226 3.17 10.46 -13.41
C GLU A 226 4.70 10.53 -13.59
N SER A 227 5.16 11.47 -14.41
CA SER A 227 6.58 11.74 -14.66
C SER A 227 6.79 13.14 -15.23
N GLY A 228 8.06 13.54 -15.36
CA GLY A 228 8.50 14.82 -15.88
C GLY A 228 9.67 15.34 -15.06
N PHE A 229 10.62 15.99 -15.72
CA PHE A 229 11.77 16.61 -15.06
C PHE A 229 12.10 17.97 -15.68
N PRO A 230 12.33 19.03 -14.89
CA PRO A 230 12.27 19.07 -13.42
C PRO A 230 10.85 18.85 -12.87
N ASP A 231 10.76 18.41 -11.62
CA ASP A 231 9.52 18.05 -10.89
C ASP A 231 8.81 19.26 -10.25
N ASN A 232 9.28 20.47 -10.56
CA ASN A 232 8.69 21.74 -10.12
C ASN A 232 7.50 22.14 -11.02
N PHE A 233 6.42 21.37 -10.93
CA PHE A 233 5.24 21.57 -11.76
C PHE A 233 4.41 22.80 -11.37
N THR A 234 3.81 23.42 -12.39
CA THR A 234 2.80 24.48 -12.25
C THR A 234 1.50 24.04 -12.89
N TYR A 235 0.37 24.48 -12.35
CA TYR A 235 -0.95 24.02 -12.74
C TYR A 235 -1.81 25.17 -13.27
N GLN A 236 -2.77 24.85 -14.13
CA GLN A 236 -3.87 25.75 -14.48
C GLN A 236 -5.14 24.97 -14.79
N TRP A 237 -6.16 25.14 -13.96
CA TRP A 237 -7.48 24.54 -14.16
C TRP A 237 -8.42 25.41 -14.99
N TYR A 238 -9.33 24.75 -15.73
CA TYR A 238 -10.36 25.34 -16.56
C TYR A 238 -11.70 24.59 -16.41
N PHE A 239 -12.81 25.32 -16.58
CA PHE A 239 -14.15 24.77 -16.76
C PHE A 239 -14.66 25.22 -18.13
N GLY A 240 -14.87 24.26 -19.02
CA GLY A 240 -14.95 24.48 -20.46
C GLY A 240 -13.71 25.25 -20.96
N THR A 241 -13.93 26.45 -21.48
CA THR A 241 -12.85 27.35 -21.92
C THR A 241 -12.50 28.43 -20.89
N LEU A 242 -13.18 28.46 -19.75
CA LEU A 242 -12.99 29.49 -18.72
C LEU A 242 -11.87 29.10 -17.78
N LEU A 243 -10.90 30.00 -17.61
CA LEU A 243 -9.80 29.83 -16.66
C LEU A 243 -10.31 29.98 -15.23
N ILE A 244 -9.93 29.05 -14.34
CA ILE A 244 -10.17 29.22 -12.91
C ILE A 244 -9.05 30.03 -12.27
N PRO A 245 -9.35 31.17 -11.63
CA PRO A 245 -8.35 31.99 -10.97
C PRO A 245 -7.66 31.28 -9.80
N GLU A 246 -6.43 31.68 -9.50
CA GLU A 246 -5.63 31.20 -8.36
C GLU A 246 -6.39 31.29 -7.03
N ARG A 247 -7.10 32.41 -6.77
CA ARG A 247 -7.91 32.58 -5.55
C ARG A 247 -9.02 31.54 -5.36
N LEU A 248 -9.36 30.79 -6.41
CA LEU A 248 -10.35 29.71 -6.41
C LEU A 248 -9.67 28.33 -6.56
N GLY A 249 -8.38 28.23 -6.30
CA GLY A 249 -7.61 26.99 -6.40
C GLY A 249 -7.18 26.63 -7.82
N GLY A 250 -7.24 27.56 -8.78
CA GLY A 250 -6.91 27.29 -10.18
C GLY A 250 -5.45 26.90 -10.44
N LYS A 251 -4.56 27.07 -9.46
CA LYS A 251 -3.12 26.78 -9.50
C LYS A 251 -2.69 25.58 -8.65
N GLU A 252 -3.65 24.92 -8.01
CA GLU A 252 -3.38 23.78 -7.12
C GLU A 252 -3.17 22.49 -7.92
N SER A 253 -2.40 21.56 -7.34
CA SER A 253 -2.14 20.24 -7.94
C SER A 253 -3.36 19.33 -7.95
N SER A 254 -4.37 19.63 -7.14
CA SER A 254 -5.63 18.90 -7.12
C SER A 254 -6.81 19.85 -7.07
N ARG A 255 -7.99 19.35 -7.42
CA ARG A 255 -9.22 20.12 -7.39
C ARG A 255 -10.42 19.34 -6.91
N THR A 256 -11.08 19.89 -5.90
CA THR A 256 -12.39 19.41 -5.43
C THR A 256 -13.51 20.05 -6.23
N ILE A 257 -14.39 19.23 -6.79
CA ILE A 257 -15.56 19.62 -7.57
C ILE A 257 -16.80 19.17 -6.81
N SER A 258 -17.73 20.09 -6.55
CA SER A 258 -19.03 19.76 -5.94
C SER A 258 -20.00 19.28 -7.01
N ALA A 259 -20.75 18.22 -6.69
CA ALA A 259 -21.74 17.63 -7.56
C ALA A 259 -23.03 18.46 -7.58
N ASN A 260 -23.05 19.46 -8.46
CA ASN A 260 -24.21 20.27 -8.77
C ASN A 260 -24.23 20.60 -10.26
N GLU A 261 -25.40 21.00 -10.76
CA GLU A 261 -25.62 21.28 -12.19
C GLU A 261 -24.69 22.37 -12.74
N ASP A 262 -24.28 23.34 -11.91
CA ASP A 262 -23.39 24.44 -12.31
C ASP A 262 -21.97 23.96 -12.67
N ASN A 263 -21.56 22.80 -12.14
CA ASN A 263 -20.26 22.19 -12.40
C ASN A 263 -20.29 21.11 -13.49
N ASN A 264 -21.47 20.81 -14.06
CA ASN A 264 -21.61 19.80 -15.11
C ASN A 264 -20.96 20.26 -16.42
N GLY A 265 -20.08 19.42 -16.96
CA GLY A 265 -19.50 19.61 -18.28
C GLY A 265 -18.02 19.30 -18.33
N LEU A 266 -17.35 19.89 -19.33
CA LEU A 266 -15.93 19.64 -19.59
C LEU A 266 -15.04 20.40 -18.61
N TRP A 267 -14.07 19.70 -18.06
CA TRP A 267 -13.02 20.22 -17.23
C TRP A 267 -11.67 19.98 -17.89
N LYS A 268 -10.73 20.88 -17.64
CA LYS A 268 -9.37 20.74 -18.15
C LYS A 268 -8.35 21.19 -17.12
N VAL A 269 -7.24 20.50 -17.06
CA VAL A 269 -6.04 20.95 -16.35
C VAL A 269 -4.85 20.95 -17.31
N VAL A 270 -4.03 21.98 -17.21
CA VAL A 270 -2.73 22.05 -17.88
C VAL A 270 -1.66 22.04 -16.81
N VAL A 271 -0.71 21.12 -16.92
CA VAL A 271 0.43 20.98 -16.03
C VAL A 271 1.69 21.28 -16.80
N SER A 272 2.62 22.04 -16.22
CA SER A 272 3.81 22.52 -16.95
C SER A 272 5.05 22.57 -16.07
N ASN A 273 6.21 22.31 -16.67
CA ASN A 273 7.54 22.59 -16.13
C ASN A 273 8.37 23.41 -17.13
N SER A 274 9.68 23.52 -16.94
CA SER A 274 10.56 24.26 -17.87
C SER A 274 10.64 23.64 -19.27
N GLU A 275 10.37 22.34 -19.40
CA GLU A 275 10.54 21.59 -20.65
C GLU A 275 9.28 21.52 -21.51
N GLY A 276 8.11 21.76 -20.91
CA GLY A 276 6.85 21.86 -21.64
C GLY A 276 5.63 21.67 -20.76
N SER A 277 4.55 21.18 -21.39
CA SER A 277 3.24 21.04 -20.75
C SER A 277 2.50 19.80 -21.22
N ALA A 278 1.73 19.20 -20.32
CA ALA A 278 0.69 18.22 -20.63
C ALA A 278 -0.68 18.81 -20.29
N GLU A 279 -1.70 18.40 -21.05
CA GLU A 279 -3.08 18.72 -20.78
C GLU A 279 -3.91 17.45 -20.62
N SER A 280 -4.89 17.51 -19.72
CA SER A 280 -5.92 16.47 -19.59
C SER A 280 -7.30 17.12 -19.57
N ILE A 281 -8.23 16.53 -20.30
CA ILE A 281 -9.61 16.96 -20.46
C ILE A 281 -10.51 15.81 -20.05
N PHE A 282 -11.47 16.09 -19.18
CA PHE A 282 -12.45 15.11 -18.72
C PHE A 282 -13.82 15.73 -18.61
N ASN A 283 -14.87 14.91 -18.66
CA ASN A 283 -16.23 15.36 -18.42
C ASN A 283 -16.65 15.02 -16.99
N PHE A 284 -17.22 15.99 -16.27
CA PHE A 284 -17.80 15.77 -14.94
C PHE A 284 -19.31 15.95 -15.02
N MET A 285 -20.07 15.02 -14.42
CA MET A 285 -21.52 15.13 -14.33
C MET A 285 -22.01 14.76 -12.93
N ALA A 286 -22.87 15.59 -12.36
CA ALA A 286 -23.71 15.24 -11.23
C ALA A 286 -24.95 14.50 -11.75
N TYR A 287 -25.07 13.22 -11.40
CA TYR A 287 -26.24 12.40 -11.70
C TYR A 287 -26.99 12.13 -10.40
N LYS A 288 -28.32 12.29 -10.45
CA LYS A 288 -29.19 11.84 -9.36
C LYS A 288 -29.18 10.31 -9.26
N ASP A 289 -29.65 9.83 -8.12
CA ASP A 289 -30.02 8.43 -7.88
C ASP A 289 -31.54 8.46 -7.68
N THR A 290 -32.28 7.96 -8.66
CA THR A 290 -33.74 8.19 -8.77
C THR A 290 -34.53 7.22 -7.91
N ASP A 291 -34.10 5.97 -7.82
CA ASP A 291 -34.75 4.92 -7.05
C ASP A 291 -34.14 4.73 -5.65
N GLY A 292 -33.00 5.37 -5.36
CA GLY A 292 -32.36 5.40 -4.06
C GLY A 292 -31.66 4.09 -3.72
N ASP A 293 -31.17 3.35 -4.72
CA ASP A 293 -30.47 2.08 -4.51
C ASP A 293 -28.98 2.27 -4.18
N GLY A 294 -28.40 3.44 -4.47
CA GLY A 294 -27.00 3.78 -4.24
C GLY A 294 -26.15 3.84 -5.51
N ILE A 295 -26.72 3.58 -6.69
CA ILE A 295 -26.12 3.81 -7.99
C ILE A 295 -26.70 5.10 -8.58
N SER A 296 -25.87 5.92 -9.23
CA SER A 296 -26.38 7.10 -9.94
C SER A 296 -27.00 6.72 -11.28
N ASP A 297 -28.07 7.42 -11.70
CA ASP A 297 -28.76 7.24 -12.98
C ASP A 297 -27.81 7.19 -14.18
N GLY A 298 -26.71 7.96 -14.11
CA GLY A 298 -25.72 8.00 -15.17
C GLY A 298 -24.93 6.71 -15.25
N ARG A 299 -24.52 6.19 -14.11
CA ARG A 299 -23.79 4.93 -14.02
C ARG A 299 -24.65 3.74 -14.44
N GLU A 300 -25.89 3.71 -13.99
CA GLU A 300 -26.89 2.72 -14.40
C GLU A 300 -27.08 2.74 -15.90
N LYS A 301 -27.27 3.91 -16.51
CA LYS A 301 -27.55 3.99 -17.94
C LYS A 301 -26.33 3.76 -18.85
N PHE A 302 -25.15 4.25 -18.47
CA PHE A 302 -23.99 4.32 -19.36
C PHE A 302 -22.92 3.26 -19.06
N VAL A 303 -22.91 2.67 -17.87
CA VAL A 303 -21.88 1.74 -17.43
C VAL A 303 -22.45 0.36 -17.12
N ILE A 304 -23.45 0.29 -16.25
CA ILE A 304 -23.98 -0.97 -15.71
C ILE A 304 -25.02 -1.54 -16.68
N GLY A 305 -26.02 -0.76 -17.05
CA GLY A 305 -27.14 -1.14 -17.92
C GLY A 305 -28.41 -1.52 -17.16
N SER A 306 -28.52 -1.20 -15.87
CA SER A 306 -29.74 -1.31 -15.07
C SER A 306 -30.77 -0.22 -15.42
N ASP A 307 -32.00 -0.35 -14.90
CA ASP A 307 -33.07 0.64 -15.07
C ASP A 307 -33.04 1.68 -13.93
N PRO A 308 -32.69 2.97 -14.21
CA PRO A 308 -32.59 3.99 -13.17
C PRO A 308 -33.85 4.29 -12.37
N GLU A 309 -35.01 3.78 -12.79
CA GLU A 309 -36.27 3.99 -12.07
C GLU A 309 -36.61 2.81 -11.14
N LEU A 310 -35.81 1.75 -11.12
CA LEU A 310 -36.06 0.50 -10.41
C LEU A 310 -34.83 0.05 -9.62
N ALA A 311 -34.92 0.17 -8.30
CA ALA A 311 -33.83 -0.23 -7.39
C ALA A 311 -33.47 -1.74 -7.43
N ASP A 312 -34.22 -2.52 -8.20
CA ASP A 312 -34.15 -3.98 -8.40
C ASP A 312 -34.73 -4.21 -9.81
N THR A 313 -33.84 -4.20 -10.80
CA THR A 313 -34.19 -4.09 -12.21
C THR A 313 -34.90 -5.35 -12.73
N ASP A 314 -34.55 -6.53 -12.24
CA ASP A 314 -35.19 -7.80 -12.63
C ASP A 314 -36.24 -8.31 -11.63
N SER A 315 -36.41 -7.61 -10.51
CA SER A 315 -37.42 -7.87 -9.48
C SER A 315 -37.26 -9.21 -8.78
N ASP A 316 -36.02 -9.70 -8.62
CA ASP A 316 -35.73 -10.92 -7.87
C ASP A 316 -35.67 -10.68 -6.35
N GLY A 317 -35.53 -9.43 -5.91
CA GLY A 317 -35.46 -9.03 -4.51
C GLY A 317 -34.06 -8.64 -4.01
N ILE A 318 -33.05 -8.61 -4.87
CA ILE A 318 -31.74 -7.99 -4.65
C ILE A 318 -31.74 -6.61 -5.32
N LYS A 319 -31.07 -5.63 -4.71
CA LYS A 319 -30.90 -4.33 -5.36
C LYS A 319 -29.77 -4.36 -6.37
N ASP A 320 -29.88 -3.59 -7.44
CA ASP A 320 -28.84 -3.50 -8.48
C ASP A 320 -27.47 -3.14 -7.89
N TYR A 321 -27.43 -2.21 -6.91
CA TYR A 321 -26.24 -1.92 -6.11
C TYR A 321 -25.60 -3.17 -5.48
N ASP A 322 -26.40 -3.98 -4.78
CA ASP A 322 -25.91 -5.16 -4.07
C ASP A 322 -25.47 -6.24 -5.04
N GLU A 323 -26.14 -6.40 -6.17
CA GLU A 323 -25.70 -7.33 -7.21
C GLU A 323 -24.34 -6.94 -7.78
N VAL A 324 -24.13 -5.67 -8.12
CA VAL A 324 -22.87 -5.21 -8.74
C VAL A 324 -21.71 -5.17 -7.73
N TYR A 325 -21.93 -4.70 -6.51
CA TYR A 325 -20.84 -4.41 -5.55
C TYR A 325 -20.71 -5.42 -4.41
N THR A 326 -21.73 -6.24 -4.16
CA THR A 326 -21.73 -7.22 -3.06
C THR A 326 -21.64 -8.66 -3.58
N TYR A 327 -22.53 -9.03 -4.51
CA TYR A 327 -22.72 -10.44 -4.90
C TYR A 327 -22.07 -10.81 -6.24
N GLY A 328 -21.85 -9.85 -7.13
CA GLY A 328 -21.34 -10.09 -8.48
C GLY A 328 -22.37 -10.74 -9.41
N THR A 329 -23.65 -10.69 -9.06
CA THR A 329 -24.77 -11.23 -9.83
C THR A 329 -25.25 -10.25 -10.91
N SER A 330 -26.22 -10.67 -11.71
CA SER A 330 -26.70 -9.97 -12.89
C SER A 330 -28.01 -9.22 -12.61
N PHE A 331 -27.94 -7.89 -12.53
CA PHE A 331 -29.07 -6.95 -12.40
C PHE A 331 -30.21 -7.03 -13.44
N SER A 332 -30.11 -7.92 -14.42
CA SER A 332 -31.13 -8.09 -15.45
C SER A 332 -31.62 -9.53 -15.57
N LYS A 333 -31.24 -10.39 -14.61
CA LYS A 333 -31.59 -11.80 -14.55
C LYS A 333 -31.70 -12.24 -13.09
N ALA A 334 -32.92 -12.57 -12.70
CA ALA A 334 -33.20 -13.16 -11.40
C ALA A 334 -32.42 -14.46 -11.08
N ASP A 335 -31.90 -15.14 -12.10
CA ASP A 335 -31.06 -16.35 -12.01
C ASP A 335 -29.82 -16.09 -12.87
N THR A 336 -28.71 -15.76 -12.23
CA THR A 336 -27.49 -15.30 -12.90
C THR A 336 -26.80 -16.41 -13.67
N ASP A 337 -26.68 -17.60 -13.06
CA ASP A 337 -25.94 -18.73 -13.61
C ASP A 337 -26.79 -19.71 -14.45
N GLY A 338 -28.11 -19.59 -14.36
CA GLY A 338 -29.08 -20.34 -15.14
C GLY A 338 -29.30 -21.77 -14.65
N ASP A 339 -29.12 -22.05 -13.36
CA ASP A 339 -29.37 -23.37 -12.77
C ASP A 339 -30.85 -23.62 -12.41
N GLY A 340 -31.67 -22.57 -12.41
CA GLY A 340 -33.09 -22.58 -12.11
C GLY A 340 -33.47 -22.15 -10.69
N PHE A 341 -32.53 -21.66 -9.89
CA PHE A 341 -32.76 -20.99 -8.61
C PHE A 341 -32.47 -19.49 -8.74
N ASP A 342 -33.33 -18.65 -8.16
CA ASP A 342 -33.12 -17.21 -8.21
C ASP A 342 -31.95 -16.82 -7.26
N ASP A 343 -31.17 -15.81 -7.61
CA ASP A 343 -29.96 -15.39 -6.88
C ASP A 343 -30.28 -15.08 -5.40
N ILE A 344 -31.41 -14.41 -5.14
CA ILE A 344 -31.86 -14.11 -3.77
C ILE A 344 -32.06 -15.37 -2.94
N PHE A 345 -32.51 -16.46 -3.56
CA PHE A 345 -32.78 -17.72 -2.88
C PHE A 345 -31.47 -18.37 -2.47
N GLU A 346 -30.52 -18.42 -3.40
CA GLU A 346 -29.21 -19.02 -3.19
C GLU A 346 -28.42 -18.28 -2.12
N ILE A 347 -28.38 -16.95 -2.17
CA ILE A 347 -27.75 -16.10 -1.15
C ILE A 347 -28.35 -16.38 0.24
N ASN A 348 -29.70 -16.41 0.34
CA ASN A 348 -30.38 -16.66 1.62
C ASN A 348 -30.16 -18.08 2.14
N THR A 349 -29.94 -19.05 1.26
CA THR A 349 -29.73 -20.46 1.59
C THR A 349 -28.25 -20.88 1.60
N LYS A 350 -27.34 -19.94 1.33
CA LYS A 350 -25.87 -20.08 1.32
C LYS A 350 -25.32 -20.98 0.20
N TYR A 351 -25.95 -20.91 -0.96
CA TYR A 351 -25.43 -21.43 -2.22
C TYR A 351 -24.78 -20.28 -3.02
N ASP A 352 -23.96 -20.64 -4.00
CA ASP A 352 -23.22 -19.70 -4.84
C ASP A 352 -24.01 -19.38 -6.12
N PRO A 353 -24.57 -18.16 -6.27
CA PRO A 353 -25.41 -17.78 -7.41
C PRO A 353 -24.65 -17.61 -8.73
N LEU A 354 -23.35 -17.90 -8.73
CA LEU A 354 -22.47 -17.81 -9.89
C LEU A 354 -21.97 -19.19 -10.36
N ASP A 355 -22.39 -20.27 -9.71
CA ASP A 355 -21.95 -21.63 -9.99
C ASP A 355 -23.15 -22.57 -10.18
N GLN A 356 -23.39 -22.93 -11.45
CA GLN A 356 -24.49 -23.79 -11.87
C GLN A 356 -24.51 -25.19 -11.20
N GLU A 357 -23.40 -25.61 -10.57
CA GLU A 357 -23.32 -26.86 -9.82
C GLU A 357 -23.64 -26.70 -8.32
N SER A 358 -23.77 -25.46 -7.82
CA SER A 358 -24.08 -25.10 -6.44
C SER A 358 -25.59 -25.13 -6.16
N THR A 359 -26.24 -26.24 -6.48
CA THR A 359 -27.70 -26.35 -6.34
C THR A 359 -28.14 -26.87 -4.96
N PRO A 360 -29.25 -26.36 -4.38
CA PRO A 360 -29.86 -26.95 -3.19
C PRO A 360 -30.43 -28.35 -3.47
N GLU A 361 -30.22 -29.28 -2.53
CA GLU A 361 -30.86 -30.59 -2.60
C GLU A 361 -32.39 -30.49 -2.42
N ALA A 362 -33.13 -31.39 -3.05
CA ALA A 362 -34.59 -31.47 -2.92
C ALA A 362 -35.01 -31.66 -1.45
N TYR A 363 -35.74 -30.68 -0.91
CA TYR A 363 -36.28 -30.72 0.45
C TYR A 363 -37.64 -31.41 0.49
N LEU A 364 -37.78 -32.47 1.31
CA LEU A 364 -39.04 -33.15 1.55
C LEU A 364 -39.33 -33.19 3.06
N GLU A 365 -40.34 -32.43 3.49
CA GLU A 365 -40.87 -32.51 4.86
C GLU A 365 -42.10 -33.42 4.90
N ILE A 366 -42.04 -34.50 5.67
CA ILE A 366 -43.17 -35.39 5.92
C ILE A 366 -43.63 -35.17 7.36
N GLN A 367 -44.79 -34.54 7.52
CA GLN A 367 -45.41 -34.36 8.84
C GLN A 367 -46.38 -35.51 9.15
N THR A 368 -46.35 -35.97 10.39
CA THR A 368 -47.34 -36.90 10.92
C THR A 368 -48.62 -36.16 11.32
N ALA A 369 -49.79 -36.69 10.96
CA ALA A 369 -51.07 -36.04 11.24
C ALA A 369 -52.12 -37.05 11.74
N VAL A 370 -53.08 -36.56 12.54
CA VAL A 370 -54.26 -37.32 12.98
C VAL A 370 -55.47 -36.89 12.15
N GLU A 371 -56.10 -37.87 11.50
CA GLU A 371 -57.37 -37.68 10.79
C GLU A 371 -58.54 -37.99 11.73
N ILE A 372 -59.30 -36.96 12.12
CA ILE A 372 -60.50 -37.10 12.95
C ILE A 372 -61.72 -37.22 12.04
N LYS A 373 -62.45 -38.34 12.19
CA LYS A 373 -63.67 -38.66 11.44
C LYS A 373 -64.85 -38.82 12.37
N PHE A 374 -65.92 -38.08 12.14
CA PHE A 374 -67.15 -38.22 12.90
C PHE A 374 -68.37 -37.87 12.05
N ASN A 375 -69.51 -38.49 12.37
CA ASN A 375 -70.77 -38.13 11.73
C ASN A 375 -71.40 -36.95 12.48
N ALA A 376 -71.74 -35.90 11.73
CA ALA A 376 -72.35 -34.70 12.25
C ALA A 376 -73.77 -34.55 11.71
N ALA A 377 -74.74 -34.44 12.62
CA ALA A 377 -76.13 -34.22 12.23
C ALA A 377 -76.32 -32.79 11.70
N LYS A 378 -77.26 -32.64 10.77
CA LYS A 378 -77.48 -31.38 10.05
C LYS A 378 -77.87 -30.26 11.02
N ASP A 379 -77.30 -29.07 10.79
CA ASP A 379 -77.59 -27.82 11.49
C ASP A 379 -77.24 -27.81 12.99
N LEU A 380 -76.33 -28.70 13.42
CA LEU A 380 -75.80 -28.74 14.79
C LEU A 380 -74.32 -28.40 14.81
N ASN A 381 -73.88 -27.68 15.83
CA ASN A 381 -72.48 -27.32 15.98
C ASN A 381 -71.71 -28.35 16.81
N TYR A 382 -70.44 -28.50 16.46
CA TYR A 382 -69.49 -29.35 17.13
C TYR A 382 -68.21 -28.57 17.35
N LYS A 383 -67.43 -29.01 18.31
CA LYS A 383 -66.04 -28.59 18.48
C LYS A 383 -65.13 -29.79 18.57
N ILE A 384 -63.91 -29.59 18.12
CA ILE A 384 -62.83 -30.57 18.19
C ILE A 384 -61.88 -30.07 19.26
N GLU A 385 -61.56 -30.94 20.21
CA GLU A 385 -60.78 -30.59 21.39
C GLU A 385 -59.59 -31.54 21.52
N ASN A 386 -58.53 -31.04 22.16
CA ASN A 386 -57.43 -31.86 22.63
C ASN A 386 -57.26 -31.83 24.15
N SER A 387 -56.49 -32.78 24.67
CA SER A 387 -56.13 -32.86 26.08
C SER A 387 -54.78 -33.56 26.28
N VAL A 388 -54.08 -33.25 27.36
CA VAL A 388 -52.87 -33.97 27.82
C VAL A 388 -53.16 -35.03 28.87
N ASP A 389 -54.28 -34.89 29.59
CA ASP A 389 -54.59 -35.64 30.81
C ASP A 389 -55.97 -36.32 30.77
N LEU A 390 -56.72 -36.16 29.68
CA LEU A 390 -58.12 -36.58 29.49
C LEU A 390 -59.14 -35.86 30.39
N GLU A 391 -58.70 -34.95 31.27
CA GLU A 391 -59.54 -34.23 32.22
C GLU A 391 -59.79 -32.79 31.74
N ASN A 392 -58.72 -32.10 31.35
CA ASN A 392 -58.73 -30.71 30.90
C ASN A 392 -58.65 -30.66 29.37
N TRP A 393 -59.69 -30.08 28.75
CA TRP A 393 -59.85 -30.06 27.29
C TRP A 393 -59.80 -28.64 26.74
N SER A 394 -59.01 -28.44 25.69
CA SER A 394 -58.91 -27.18 24.95
C SER A 394 -59.43 -27.35 23.54
N ALA A 395 -60.21 -26.38 23.06
CA ALA A 395 -60.75 -26.44 21.71
C ALA A 395 -59.67 -26.11 20.67
N ILE A 396 -59.52 -26.98 19.67
CA ILE A 396 -58.72 -26.77 18.46
C ILE A 396 -59.57 -26.04 17.41
N GLU A 397 -60.83 -26.46 17.22
CA GLU A 397 -61.77 -25.87 16.28
C GLU A 397 -63.15 -25.80 16.94
N ASN A 398 -63.80 -24.64 16.92
CA ASN A 398 -65.16 -24.44 17.44
C ASN A 398 -66.15 -24.21 16.29
N GLY A 399 -67.45 -24.38 16.54
CA GLY A 399 -68.49 -24.03 15.57
C GLY A 399 -68.50 -24.86 14.29
N VAL A 400 -68.03 -26.11 14.35
CA VAL A 400 -68.05 -27.05 13.23
C VAL A 400 -69.49 -27.44 12.92
N LEU A 401 -70.10 -26.75 11.96
CA LEU A 401 -71.50 -26.95 11.59
C LEU A 401 -71.71 -28.27 10.83
N GLY A 402 -72.50 -29.16 11.41
CA GLY A 402 -72.90 -30.42 10.81
C GLY A 402 -73.79 -30.23 9.59
N LYS A 403 -73.49 -30.96 8.52
CA LYS A 403 -74.25 -30.93 7.25
C LYS A 403 -75.12 -32.17 7.03
N GLY A 404 -75.20 -33.07 8.02
CA GLY A 404 -75.95 -34.33 7.92
C GLY A 404 -75.15 -35.45 7.25
N GLY A 405 -73.96 -35.76 7.78
CA GLY A 405 -73.06 -36.76 7.20
C GLY A 405 -71.67 -36.77 7.85
N LEU A 406 -70.73 -37.45 7.21
CA LEU A 406 -69.35 -37.57 7.68
C LEU A 406 -68.61 -36.23 7.55
N ILE A 407 -67.94 -35.82 8.62
CA ILE A 407 -66.94 -34.75 8.64
C ILE A 407 -65.56 -35.36 8.85
N LYS A 408 -64.58 -34.85 8.10
CA LYS A 408 -63.16 -35.17 8.24
C LYS A 408 -62.37 -33.90 8.57
N ARG A 409 -61.39 -34.04 9.47
CA ARG A 409 -60.41 -33.01 9.79
C ARG A 409 -59.04 -33.64 9.93
N LEU A 410 -58.01 -32.92 9.51
CA LEU A 410 -56.63 -33.34 9.62
C LEU A 410 -55.88 -32.31 10.47
N TYR A 411 -55.16 -32.76 11.49
CA TYR A 411 -54.35 -31.91 12.35
C TYR A 411 -52.94 -32.51 12.45
N SER A 412 -51.91 -31.67 12.28
CA SER A 412 -50.51 -32.08 12.50
C SER A 412 -50.33 -32.51 13.95
N ILE A 413 -49.57 -33.59 14.19
CA ILE A 413 -49.23 -33.97 15.56
C ILE A 413 -48.06 -33.18 16.12
N ASP A 414 -47.31 -32.45 15.28
CA ASP A 414 -46.22 -31.58 15.74
C ASP A 414 -46.76 -30.37 16.50
N ASP A 415 -47.90 -29.85 16.08
CA ASP A 415 -48.63 -28.81 16.82
C ASP A 415 -49.25 -29.36 18.13
N TYR A 416 -49.47 -30.69 18.20
CA TYR A 416 -50.21 -31.36 19.26
C TYR A 416 -49.55 -32.67 19.73
N PRO A 417 -48.29 -32.64 20.21
CA PRO A 417 -47.54 -33.86 20.50
C PRO A 417 -48.11 -34.56 21.74
N GLY A 418 -48.34 -35.88 21.62
CA GLY A 418 -48.83 -36.72 22.71
C GLY A 418 -50.23 -36.34 23.23
N ARG A 419 -51.03 -35.62 22.43
CA ARG A 419 -52.37 -35.18 22.83
C ARG A 419 -53.43 -36.24 22.53
N TYR A 420 -54.45 -36.30 23.37
CA TYR A 420 -55.71 -36.98 23.10
C TYR A 420 -56.64 -36.04 22.35
N PHE A 421 -57.49 -36.58 21.49
CA PHE A 421 -58.45 -35.82 20.71
C PHE A 421 -59.87 -36.31 20.94
N ARG A 422 -60.83 -35.39 20.92
CA ARG A 422 -62.25 -35.74 20.90
C ARG A 422 -63.06 -34.76 20.10
N VAL A 423 -64.26 -35.20 19.74
CA VAL A 423 -65.30 -34.33 19.18
C VAL A 423 -66.40 -34.18 20.21
N LYS A 424 -66.82 -32.94 20.46
CA LYS A 424 -67.90 -32.63 21.38
C LYS A 424 -68.97 -31.83 20.64
N ARG A 425 -70.22 -32.26 20.74
CA ARG A 425 -71.37 -31.46 20.27
C ARG A 425 -71.54 -30.26 21.18
N GLU A 426 -71.75 -29.08 20.59
CA GLU A 426 -72.01 -27.82 21.29
C GLU A 426 -73.48 -27.65 21.68
#